data_AF-A0A5J4V261-F1
#
_entry.id   AF-A0A5J4V261-F1
#
_cell.length_a   1.000
_cell.length_b   1.000
_cell.length_c   1.000
_cell.angle_alpha   90.00
_cell.angle_beta   90.00
_cell.angle_gamma   90.00
#
_symmetry.space_group_name_H-M   'P 1'
#
loop_
_entity.id
_entity.type
_entity.pdbx_description
1 polymer ?
#
loop_
_entity_poly.entity_id
_entity_poly.type
_entity_poly.pdbx_seq_one_letter_code
_entity_poly.pdbx_strand_id
1 'polypeptide(L)'
;MASKSYLHAAGTKNYAPYEAYTQNRMMVESNVWSIGVIIIEVITGVHPFEGKTQEETINNIKTGKYKPLPNYIQNEMKLILEEMINLDYTKRPTVKSLLEIETMQLVAMIEKSKEQKGSEQENEQMNKENNELKAKVRSLEVEKEKEKDRADLSEQENQKALSEIDKLKQKVNLTEQEKQKAQSERDQEKRRADTEHAENDKLKQEKQKELQEKQKSQFEVTRLTTEVQQLKSEISKLRPLTTSPKEQQKPEPKLQQIQKSVPSSLSTITYQSIIPDSDHVIQQENKIIRTNKGKYSTVAFDPVITSGIVRFGGFFERHSISLFIIGIADASAVFGSDECPWDGYNEKKTVCYWYNGRISHIGGEISGNSSIELNKSVSCEVNMNISPRTLTFFYDNQEQGLSVRNIPSSIRFWVFLQHENSSFTINRFENVQYSSAKGVSNGKVFEWGKEWKRD
;
A
#
# COMPACT_ATOMS: atom_id res chain seq x y z
N MET A 1 57.97 -7.33 26.71
CA MET A 1 57.23 -6.63 27.80
C MET A 1 56.16 -5.79 27.13
N ALA A 2 54.92 -5.77 27.63
CA ALA A 2 53.88 -4.92 27.06
C ALA A 2 54.09 -3.45 27.49
N SER A 3 53.88 -2.51 26.56
CA SER A 3 53.93 -1.08 26.89
C SER A 3 52.71 -0.71 27.73
N LYS A 4 52.91 -0.27 28.98
CA LYS A 4 51.83 0.33 29.79
C LYS A 4 51.43 1.65 29.12
N SER A 5 50.19 1.76 28.66
CA SER A 5 49.65 2.95 28.02
C SER A 5 49.38 4.05 29.03
N TYR A 6 50.40 4.87 29.32
CA TYR A 6 50.26 6.05 30.16
C TYR A 6 49.56 7.18 29.39
N LEU A 7 48.49 7.74 29.97
CA LEU A 7 47.86 8.97 29.48
C LEU A 7 48.41 10.18 30.24
N HIS A 8 48.55 11.31 29.54
CA HIS A 8 48.83 12.61 30.14
C HIS A 8 47.69 12.99 31.10
N ALA A 9 48.01 13.59 32.25
CA ALA A 9 46.97 13.98 33.20
C ALA A 9 46.03 15.04 32.60
N ALA A 10 44.73 14.74 32.58
CA ALA A 10 43.65 15.63 32.17
C ALA A 10 42.36 15.24 32.91
N GLY A 11 41.58 16.22 33.37
CA GLY A 11 40.34 16.00 34.13
C GLY A 11 40.09 17.08 35.20
N THR A 12 39.02 16.92 35.97
CA THR A 12 38.69 17.80 37.10
C THR A 12 39.72 17.62 38.22
N LYS A 13 40.64 18.58 38.34
CA LYS A 13 41.82 18.54 39.24
C LYS A 13 41.55 17.90 40.62
N ASN A 14 40.51 18.33 41.33
CA ASN A 14 40.23 17.86 42.69
C ASN A 14 40.10 16.33 42.82
N TYR A 15 39.70 15.62 41.76
CA TYR A 15 39.55 14.15 41.74
C TYR A 15 40.80 13.39 41.25
N ALA A 16 41.85 14.09 40.85
CA ALA A 16 43.07 13.48 40.33
C ALA A 16 43.99 12.99 41.47
N PRO A 17 44.68 11.84 41.29
CA PRO A 17 45.54 11.25 42.32
C PRO A 17 46.93 11.89 42.40
N TYR A 18 47.70 11.50 43.42
CA TYR A 18 49.08 11.92 43.65
C TYR A 18 49.98 11.77 42.41
N GLU A 19 49.93 10.64 41.70
CA GLU A 19 50.78 10.39 40.53
C GLU A 19 50.47 11.30 39.34
N ALA A 20 49.22 11.76 39.19
CA ALA A 20 48.84 12.72 38.16
C ALA A 20 49.53 14.09 38.37
N TYR A 21 49.72 14.49 39.63
CA TYR A 21 50.37 15.76 40.00
C TYR A 21 51.89 15.73 40.03
N THR A 22 52.49 14.55 40.23
CA THR A 22 53.93 14.41 40.48
C THR A 22 54.68 13.73 39.33
N GLN A 23 53.99 12.88 38.57
CA GLN A 23 54.55 12.15 37.44
C GLN A 23 53.91 12.52 36.09
N ASN A 24 52.82 13.31 36.11
CA ASN A 24 51.99 13.64 34.94
C ASN A 24 51.45 12.38 34.21
N ARG A 25 51.08 11.34 34.97
CA ARG A 25 50.59 10.06 34.44
C ARG A 25 49.24 9.71 35.04
N MET A 26 48.37 9.16 34.21
CA MET A 26 47.19 8.41 34.61
C MET A 26 47.37 6.92 34.29
N MET A 27 46.89 6.06 35.18
CA MET A 27 46.92 4.59 35.10
C MET A 27 45.53 4.01 35.42
N VAL A 28 45.34 2.69 35.34
CA VAL A 28 44.04 2.06 35.69
C VAL A 28 43.78 2.23 37.19
N GLU A 29 44.84 2.12 37.99
CA GLU A 29 44.93 2.36 39.41
C GLU A 29 44.60 3.83 39.78
N SER A 30 44.74 4.78 38.83
CA SER A 30 44.33 6.18 39.01
C SER A 30 42.80 6.35 38.94
N ASN A 31 42.10 5.51 38.17
CA ASN A 31 40.63 5.53 38.15
C ASN A 31 40.04 5.00 39.47
N VAL A 32 40.69 4.02 40.10
CA VAL A 32 40.29 3.48 41.42
C VAL A 32 40.31 4.59 42.48
N TRP A 33 41.33 5.46 42.47
CA TRP A 33 41.37 6.64 43.33
C TRP A 33 40.19 7.57 43.08
N SER A 34 39.94 7.97 41.83
CA SER A 34 38.86 8.93 41.52
C SER A 34 37.48 8.36 41.88
N ILE A 35 37.26 7.05 41.70
CA ILE A 35 36.05 6.36 42.17
C ILE A 35 35.98 6.38 43.70
N GLY A 36 37.07 6.10 44.41
CA GLY A 36 37.12 6.15 45.88
C GLY A 36 36.80 7.53 46.45
N VAL A 37 37.34 8.59 45.83
CA VAL A 37 37.02 9.99 46.16
C VAL A 37 35.52 10.27 45.97
N ILE A 38 34.94 9.85 44.84
CA ILE A 38 33.50 10.03 44.54
C ILE A 38 32.63 9.26 45.54
N ILE A 39 32.97 8.02 45.91
CA ILE A 39 32.17 7.25 46.87
C ILE A 39 32.23 7.88 48.27
N ILE A 40 33.40 8.35 48.72
CA ILE A 40 33.50 9.07 50.00
C ILE A 40 32.68 10.36 49.96
N GLU A 41 32.73 11.12 48.86
CA GLU A 41 31.97 12.36 48.71
C GLU A 41 30.45 12.09 48.68
N VAL A 42 29.99 11.05 47.99
CA VAL A 42 28.57 10.64 47.96
C VAL A 42 28.09 10.16 49.33
N ILE A 43 28.91 9.42 50.08
CA ILE A 43 28.54 8.91 51.42
C ILE A 43 28.53 10.02 52.47
N THR A 44 29.48 10.96 52.40
CA THR A 44 29.68 11.98 53.45
C THR A 44 29.13 13.36 53.13
N GLY A 45 28.75 13.60 51.87
CA GLY A 45 28.38 14.92 51.34
C GLY A 45 29.56 15.90 51.20
N VAL A 46 30.80 15.43 51.38
CA VAL A 46 31.99 16.27 51.52
C VAL A 46 33.20 15.63 50.81
N HIS A 47 33.87 16.37 49.94
CA HIS A 47 35.07 15.88 49.26
C HIS A 47 36.21 15.55 50.27
N PRO A 48 36.81 14.34 50.25
CA PRO A 48 37.69 13.86 51.31
C PRO A 48 38.93 14.73 51.57
N PHE A 49 39.49 15.35 50.53
CA PHE A 49 40.70 16.18 50.64
C PHE A 49 40.40 17.70 50.63
N GLU A 50 39.14 18.12 50.72
CA GLU A 50 38.74 19.53 50.61
C GLU A 50 39.51 20.46 51.56
N GLY A 51 40.15 21.48 50.99
CA GLY A 51 40.66 22.67 51.67
C GLY A 51 39.91 23.93 51.23
N LYS A 52 40.29 25.09 51.76
CA LYS A 52 39.65 26.39 51.48
C LYS A 52 39.88 26.90 50.06
N THR A 53 40.89 26.37 49.36
CA THR A 53 41.14 26.64 47.94
C THR A 53 41.44 25.35 47.18
N GLN A 54 41.48 25.44 45.84
CA GLN A 54 41.92 24.34 45.00
C GLN A 54 43.37 23.93 45.30
N GLU A 55 44.26 24.89 45.57
CA GLU A 55 45.66 24.64 45.92
C GLU A 55 45.79 23.92 47.26
N GLU A 56 45.00 24.30 48.27
CA GLU A 56 44.97 23.59 49.56
C GLU A 56 44.43 22.16 49.39
N THR A 57 43.38 21.99 48.58
CA THR A 57 42.82 20.67 48.24
C THR A 57 43.85 19.78 47.53
N ILE A 58 44.58 20.34 46.56
CA ILE A 58 45.67 19.64 45.85
C ILE A 58 46.84 19.32 46.80
N ASN A 59 47.13 20.18 47.78
CA ASN A 59 48.16 19.92 48.77
C ASN A 59 47.75 18.83 49.77
N ASN A 60 46.48 18.79 50.18
CA ASN A 60 45.91 17.72 50.98
C ASN A 60 46.00 16.37 50.24
N ILE A 61 45.64 16.32 48.95
CA ILE A 61 45.86 15.15 48.08
C ILE A 61 47.34 14.76 48.05
N LYS A 62 48.24 15.72 47.80
CA LYS A 62 49.69 15.45 47.71
C LYS A 62 50.32 14.94 49.00
N THR A 63 49.72 15.23 50.15
CA THR A 63 50.20 14.83 51.48
C THR A 63 49.43 13.66 52.08
N GLY A 64 48.40 13.13 51.39
CA GLY A 64 47.54 12.06 51.91
C GLY A 64 46.62 12.50 53.05
N LYS A 65 46.43 13.81 53.24
CA LYS A 65 45.66 14.37 54.36
C LYS A 65 44.18 14.48 54.01
N TYR A 66 43.46 13.36 54.15
CA TYR A 66 41.99 13.34 54.03
C TYR A 66 41.31 13.66 55.38
N LYS A 67 40.05 14.09 55.32
CA LYS A 67 39.15 14.23 56.47
C LYS A 67 38.78 12.83 57.00
N PRO A 68 38.82 12.57 58.32
CA PRO A 68 38.61 11.24 58.86
C PRO A 68 37.20 10.72 58.54
N LEU A 69 37.13 9.48 58.04
CA LEU A 69 35.87 8.84 57.65
C LEU A 69 34.93 8.66 58.87
N PRO A 70 33.67 9.14 58.80
CA PRO A 70 32.72 9.09 59.92
C PRO A 70 32.39 7.69 60.44
N ASN A 71 32.08 7.59 61.73
CA ASN A 71 31.84 6.31 62.44
C ASN A 71 30.62 5.50 61.94
N TYR A 72 29.75 6.06 61.09
CA TYR A 72 28.68 5.30 60.44
C TYR A 72 29.16 4.48 59.24
N ILE A 73 30.36 4.77 58.70
CA ILE A 73 31.01 3.96 57.66
C ILE A 73 31.64 2.76 58.39
N GLN A 74 30.98 1.61 58.29
CA GLN A 74 31.37 0.38 58.98
C GLN A 74 32.71 -0.18 58.48
N ASN A 75 33.39 -0.93 59.35
CA ASN A 75 34.83 -1.24 59.24
C ASN A 75 35.27 -1.76 57.87
N GLU A 76 34.53 -2.71 57.26
CA GLU A 76 34.89 -3.28 55.95
C GLU A 76 34.88 -2.19 54.85
N MET A 77 33.75 -1.50 54.68
CA MET A 77 33.62 -0.40 53.71
C MET A 77 34.61 0.72 53.99
N LYS A 78 34.91 1.00 55.27
CA LYS A 78 35.92 1.99 55.65
C LYS A 78 37.32 1.59 55.15
N LEU A 79 37.75 0.35 55.40
CA LEU A 79 39.04 -0.17 54.93
C LEU A 79 39.15 -0.11 53.41
N ILE A 80 38.13 -0.58 52.70
CA ILE A 80 38.07 -0.54 51.22
C ILE A 80 38.26 0.88 50.70
N LEU A 81 37.56 1.86 51.27
CA LEU A 81 37.68 3.27 50.85
C LEU A 81 39.08 3.84 51.15
N GLU A 82 39.66 3.54 52.31
CA GLU A 82 41.03 3.97 52.68
C GLU A 82 42.11 3.31 51.79
N GLU A 83 41.89 2.08 51.30
CA GLU A 83 42.73 1.45 50.28
C GLU A 83 42.52 2.06 48.88
N MET A 84 41.30 2.42 48.50
CA MET A 84 41.02 3.07 47.20
C MET A 84 41.68 4.46 47.10
N ILE A 85 41.68 5.25 48.17
CA ILE A 85 42.38 6.56 48.24
C ILE A 85 43.83 6.46 48.76
N ASN A 86 44.49 5.31 48.60
CA ASN A 86 45.90 5.17 49.00
C ASN A 86 46.82 6.01 48.07
N LEU A 87 47.77 6.74 48.67
CA LEU A 87 48.80 7.48 47.93
C LEU A 87 49.62 6.56 47.02
N ASP A 88 49.93 5.36 47.49
CA ASP A 88 50.62 4.34 46.71
C ASP A 88 49.61 3.61 45.80
N TYR A 89 49.67 3.92 44.51
CA TYR A 89 48.80 3.30 43.50
C TYR A 89 48.93 1.78 43.43
N THR A 90 50.05 1.19 43.90
CA THR A 90 50.24 -0.27 43.95
C THR A 90 49.52 -0.95 45.12
N LYS A 91 49.06 -0.17 46.11
CA LYS A 91 48.25 -0.63 47.25
C LYS A 91 46.74 -0.47 47.03
N ARG A 92 46.31 0.16 45.93
CA ARG A 92 44.88 0.33 45.62
C ARG A 92 44.30 -1.01 45.13
N PRO A 93 43.07 -1.39 45.54
CA PRO A 93 42.46 -2.64 45.12
C PRO A 93 42.15 -2.62 43.63
N THR A 94 42.11 -3.79 42.99
CA THR A 94 41.69 -3.88 41.60
C THR A 94 40.17 -3.72 41.47
N VAL A 95 39.68 -3.21 40.33
CA VAL A 95 38.24 -3.16 40.04
C VAL A 95 37.60 -4.55 40.13
N LYS A 96 38.33 -5.61 39.76
CA LYS A 96 37.87 -6.99 39.91
C LYS A 96 37.63 -7.34 41.39
N SER A 97 38.63 -7.14 42.25
CA SER A 97 38.50 -7.43 43.69
C SER A 97 37.43 -6.58 44.38
N LEU A 98 37.14 -5.37 43.88
CA LEU A 98 36.02 -4.55 44.37
C LEU A 98 34.65 -5.14 43.99
N LEU A 99 34.52 -5.77 42.82
CA LEU A 99 33.28 -6.45 42.40
C LEU A 99 33.11 -7.81 43.09
N GLU A 100 34.18 -8.39 43.64
CA GLU A 100 34.16 -9.67 44.35
C GLU A 100 33.77 -9.55 45.84
N ILE A 101 33.55 -8.33 46.37
CA ILE A 101 33.10 -8.09 47.75
C ILE A 101 31.65 -8.58 47.93
N GLU A 102 31.34 -9.17 49.09
CA GLU A 102 30.01 -9.75 49.42
C GLU A 102 28.85 -8.78 49.14
N THR A 103 28.98 -7.52 49.55
CA THR A 103 27.95 -6.48 49.33
C THR A 103 27.65 -6.24 47.85
N MET A 104 28.65 -6.26 46.98
CA MET A 104 28.48 -6.11 45.52
C MET A 104 27.88 -7.36 44.88
N GLN A 105 28.29 -8.55 45.35
CA GLN A 105 27.68 -9.81 44.90
C GLN A 105 26.19 -9.89 45.29
N LEU A 106 25.83 -9.48 46.50
CA LEU A 106 24.44 -9.44 46.97
C LEU A 106 23.58 -8.47 46.16
N VAL A 107 24.09 -7.29 45.80
CA VAL A 107 23.39 -6.34 44.91
C VAL A 107 23.12 -6.99 43.54
N ALA A 108 24.12 -7.62 42.93
CA ALA A 108 23.96 -8.30 41.64
C ALA A 108 22.94 -9.46 41.68
N MET A 109 22.87 -10.20 42.80
CA MET A 109 21.83 -11.22 43.01
C MET A 109 20.44 -10.60 43.13
N ILE A 110 20.30 -9.47 43.82
CA ILE A 110 19.03 -8.74 43.98
C ILE A 110 18.54 -8.18 42.64
N GLU A 111 19.44 -7.63 41.81
CA GLU A 111 19.09 -7.10 40.48
C GLU A 111 18.59 -8.21 39.55
N LYS A 112 19.36 -9.30 39.42
CA LYS A 112 18.96 -10.49 38.66
C LYS A 112 17.61 -11.08 39.13
N SER A 113 17.35 -11.04 40.45
CA SER A 113 16.08 -11.50 41.02
C SER A 113 14.88 -10.59 40.69
N LYS A 114 15.11 -9.31 40.39
CA LYS A 114 14.07 -8.37 39.92
C LYS A 114 13.76 -8.61 38.44
N GLU A 115 14.80 -8.79 37.62
CA GLU A 115 14.66 -9.08 36.17
C GLU A 115 13.80 -10.33 35.94
N GLN A 116 14.08 -11.42 36.67
CA GLN A 116 13.31 -12.66 36.57
C GLN A 116 11.82 -12.44 36.91
N LYS A 117 11.52 -11.77 38.03
CA LYS A 117 10.12 -11.49 38.44
C LYS A 117 9.36 -10.60 37.47
N GLY A 118 10.03 -9.62 36.83
CA GLY A 118 9.43 -8.85 35.75
C GLY A 118 9.00 -9.73 34.59
N SER A 119 9.92 -10.61 34.13
CA SER A 119 9.62 -11.52 33.02
C SER A 119 8.53 -12.56 33.35
N GLU A 120 8.40 -12.99 34.60
CA GLU A 120 7.30 -13.87 35.04
C GLU A 120 5.94 -13.17 34.95
N GLN A 121 5.85 -11.92 35.40
CA GLN A 121 4.61 -11.12 35.37
C GLN A 121 4.19 -10.76 33.94
N GLU A 122 5.14 -10.39 33.07
CA GLU A 122 4.88 -10.13 31.64
C GLU A 122 4.35 -11.39 30.94
N ASN A 123 4.93 -12.56 31.22
CA ASN A 123 4.45 -13.84 30.68
C ASN A 123 3.05 -14.22 31.19
N GLU A 124 2.73 -13.97 32.46
CA GLU A 124 1.39 -14.25 32.99
C GLU A 124 0.32 -13.36 32.35
N GLN A 125 0.58 -12.06 32.22
CA GLN A 125 -0.32 -11.14 31.52
C GLN A 125 -0.51 -11.54 30.05
N MET A 126 0.59 -11.81 29.33
CA MET A 126 0.55 -12.21 27.92
C MET A 126 -0.23 -13.51 27.70
N ASN A 127 -0.14 -14.47 28.63
CA ASN A 127 -0.95 -15.69 28.58
C ASN A 127 -2.45 -15.42 28.79
N LYS A 128 -2.81 -14.48 29.68
CA LYS A 128 -4.20 -14.07 29.88
C LYS A 128 -4.80 -13.43 28.61
N GLU A 129 -4.11 -12.46 28.04
CA GLU A 129 -4.52 -11.77 26.80
C GLU A 129 -4.66 -12.75 25.63
N ASN A 130 -3.72 -13.68 25.46
CA ASN A 130 -3.81 -14.75 24.46
C ASN A 130 -5.05 -15.65 24.63
N ASN A 131 -5.49 -15.92 25.85
CA ASN A 131 -6.68 -16.75 26.09
C ASN A 131 -7.98 -15.97 25.84
N GLU A 132 -8.03 -14.69 26.19
CA GLU A 132 -9.15 -13.80 25.84
C GLU A 132 -9.28 -13.61 24.31
N LEU A 133 -8.15 -13.46 23.60
CA LEU A 133 -8.10 -13.41 22.13
C LEU A 133 -8.59 -14.71 21.48
N LYS A 134 -8.15 -15.88 21.95
CA LYS A 134 -8.62 -17.19 21.44
C LYS A 134 -10.13 -17.36 21.59
N ALA A 135 -10.71 -16.93 22.72
CA ALA A 135 -12.15 -16.95 22.91
C ALA A 135 -12.88 -16.04 21.90
N LYS A 136 -12.34 -14.84 21.65
CA LYS A 136 -12.90 -13.87 20.70
C LYS A 136 -12.81 -14.33 19.24
N VAL A 137 -11.70 -14.93 18.83
CA VAL A 137 -11.55 -15.55 17.50
C VAL A 137 -12.63 -16.62 17.29
N ARG A 138 -12.82 -17.53 18.25
CA ARG A 138 -13.83 -18.59 18.18
C ARG A 138 -15.27 -18.05 18.07
N SER A 139 -15.59 -16.92 18.69
CA SER A 139 -16.91 -16.27 18.49
C SER A 139 -17.07 -15.67 17.09
N LEU A 140 -16.02 -15.07 16.53
CA LEU A 140 -16.05 -14.49 15.18
C LEU A 140 -16.12 -15.55 14.08
N GLU A 141 -15.51 -16.72 14.29
CA GLU A 141 -15.64 -17.88 13.38
C GLU A 141 -17.10 -18.36 13.30
N VAL A 142 -17.79 -18.46 14.45
CA VAL A 142 -19.21 -18.87 14.53
C VAL A 142 -20.15 -17.80 13.95
N GLU A 143 -19.79 -16.52 14.04
CA GLU A 143 -20.55 -15.43 13.41
C GLU A 143 -20.36 -15.41 11.89
N LYS A 144 -19.13 -15.60 11.42
CA LYS A 144 -18.79 -15.65 9.99
C LYS A 144 -19.51 -16.78 9.26
N GLU A 145 -19.59 -17.99 9.84
CA GLU A 145 -20.26 -19.11 9.18
C GLU A 145 -21.79 -18.87 9.08
N LYS A 146 -22.41 -18.21 10.07
CA LYS A 146 -23.83 -17.83 10.02
C LYS A 146 -24.13 -16.79 8.94
N GLU A 147 -23.25 -15.80 8.74
CA GLU A 147 -23.41 -14.83 7.65
C GLU A 147 -23.18 -15.48 6.27
N LYS A 148 -22.31 -16.50 6.18
CA LYS A 148 -22.18 -17.33 4.98
C LYS A 148 -23.46 -18.14 4.71
N ASP A 149 -24.00 -18.86 5.69
CA ASP A 149 -25.27 -19.60 5.56
C ASP A 149 -26.42 -18.67 5.11
N ARG A 150 -26.46 -17.43 5.63
CA ARG A 150 -27.41 -16.38 5.22
C ARG A 150 -27.19 -15.90 3.79
N ALA A 151 -25.94 -15.74 3.35
CA ALA A 151 -25.60 -15.34 1.99
C ALA A 151 -25.99 -16.43 0.98
N ASP A 152 -25.63 -17.69 1.24
CA ASP A 152 -25.94 -18.85 0.40
C ASP A 152 -27.47 -19.01 0.23
N LEU A 153 -28.25 -18.78 1.30
CA LEU A 153 -29.71 -18.79 1.24
C LEU A 153 -30.27 -17.65 0.36
N SER A 154 -29.73 -16.44 0.50
CA SER A 154 -30.13 -15.27 -0.27
C SER A 154 -29.78 -15.40 -1.76
N GLU A 155 -28.63 -15.99 -2.11
CA GLU A 155 -28.30 -16.29 -3.50
C GLU A 155 -29.26 -17.32 -4.09
N GLN A 156 -29.64 -18.35 -3.34
CA GLN A 156 -30.62 -19.34 -3.79
C GLN A 156 -32.02 -18.73 -4.02
N GLU A 157 -32.43 -17.75 -3.22
CA GLU A 157 -33.68 -17.01 -3.45
C GLU A 157 -33.61 -16.12 -4.70
N ASN A 158 -32.49 -15.41 -4.90
CA ASN A 158 -32.26 -14.61 -6.10
C ASN A 158 -32.24 -15.46 -7.39
N GLN A 159 -31.63 -16.66 -7.37
CA GLN A 159 -31.67 -17.59 -8.51
C GLN A 159 -33.10 -18.07 -8.83
N LYS A 160 -33.92 -18.37 -7.80
CA LYS A 160 -35.34 -18.73 -8.01
C LYS A 160 -36.09 -17.59 -8.70
N ALA A 161 -35.95 -16.36 -8.20
CA ALA A 161 -36.59 -15.18 -8.75
C ALA A 161 -36.17 -14.89 -10.21
N LEU A 162 -34.87 -15.00 -10.52
CA LEU A 162 -34.36 -14.90 -11.90
C LEU A 162 -35.00 -15.94 -12.83
N SER A 163 -35.13 -17.19 -12.37
CA SER A 163 -35.78 -18.26 -13.15
C SER A 163 -37.27 -18.00 -13.42
N GLU A 164 -37.94 -17.23 -12.55
CA GLU A 164 -39.35 -16.88 -12.67
C GLU A 164 -39.55 -15.67 -13.58
N ILE A 165 -38.67 -14.67 -13.48
CA ILE A 165 -38.58 -13.53 -14.39
C ILE A 165 -38.41 -14.01 -15.85
N ASP A 166 -37.55 -15.01 -16.11
CA ASP A 166 -37.35 -15.50 -17.49
C ASP A 166 -38.53 -16.32 -18.03
N LYS A 167 -39.24 -17.07 -17.17
CA LYS A 167 -40.53 -17.72 -17.54
C LYS A 167 -41.59 -16.67 -17.89
N LEU A 168 -41.63 -15.56 -17.16
CA LEU A 168 -42.54 -14.44 -17.44
C LEU A 168 -42.17 -13.73 -18.75
N LYS A 169 -40.88 -13.48 -19.01
CA LYS A 169 -40.41 -12.95 -20.32
C LYS A 169 -40.83 -13.84 -21.49
N GLN A 170 -40.66 -15.16 -21.37
CA GLN A 170 -41.10 -16.09 -22.42
C GLN A 170 -42.62 -16.00 -22.68
N LYS A 171 -43.44 -15.98 -21.62
CA LYS A 171 -44.90 -15.80 -21.76
C LYS A 171 -45.25 -14.48 -22.45
N VAL A 172 -44.67 -13.36 -22.03
CA VAL A 172 -44.94 -12.04 -22.63
C VAL A 172 -44.59 -12.04 -24.12
N ASN A 173 -43.45 -12.65 -24.50
CA ASN A 173 -43.01 -12.69 -25.90
C ASN A 173 -43.94 -13.57 -26.78
N LEU A 174 -44.44 -14.69 -26.23
CA LEU A 174 -45.47 -15.52 -26.87
C LEU A 174 -46.77 -14.75 -27.07
N THR A 175 -47.29 -14.09 -26.02
CA THR A 175 -48.55 -13.32 -26.12
C THR A 175 -48.44 -12.15 -27.09
N GLU A 176 -47.27 -11.50 -27.20
CA GLU A 176 -47.07 -10.43 -28.17
C GLU A 176 -46.98 -10.97 -29.62
N GLN A 177 -46.42 -12.15 -29.84
CA GLN A 177 -46.49 -12.84 -31.14
C GLN A 177 -47.92 -13.21 -31.54
N GLU A 178 -48.71 -13.78 -30.61
CA GLU A 178 -50.12 -14.10 -30.84
C GLU A 178 -50.94 -12.84 -31.18
N LYS A 179 -50.69 -11.74 -30.45
CA LYS A 179 -51.30 -10.43 -30.67
C LYS A 179 -50.92 -9.81 -32.02
N GLN A 180 -49.66 -9.92 -32.45
CA GLN A 180 -49.24 -9.50 -33.79
C GLN A 180 -49.91 -10.34 -34.89
N LYS A 181 -49.99 -11.66 -34.71
CA LYS A 181 -50.67 -12.56 -35.65
C LYS A 181 -52.16 -12.23 -35.79
N ALA A 182 -52.88 -12.10 -34.67
CA ALA A 182 -54.29 -11.72 -34.62
C ALA A 182 -54.58 -10.27 -35.08
N GLN A 183 -53.56 -9.40 -35.11
CA GLN A 183 -53.66 -8.10 -35.79
C GLN A 183 -53.51 -8.26 -37.31
N SER A 184 -52.49 -9.01 -37.77
CA SER A 184 -52.24 -9.24 -39.19
C SER A 184 -53.40 -9.95 -39.91
N GLU A 185 -54.10 -10.86 -39.21
CA GLU A 185 -55.27 -11.57 -39.72
C GLU A 185 -56.45 -10.61 -39.92
N ARG A 186 -56.75 -9.74 -38.95
CA ARG A 186 -57.77 -8.68 -39.08
C ARG A 186 -57.42 -7.65 -40.16
N ASP A 187 -56.15 -7.25 -40.26
CA ASP A 187 -55.69 -6.31 -41.30
C ASP A 187 -55.72 -6.93 -42.71
N GLN A 188 -55.69 -8.27 -42.82
CA GLN A 188 -55.86 -8.98 -44.08
C GLN A 188 -57.35 -9.19 -44.41
N GLU A 189 -58.17 -9.56 -43.42
CA GLU A 189 -59.63 -9.72 -43.56
C GLU A 189 -60.30 -8.41 -43.95
N LYS A 190 -59.92 -7.29 -43.33
CA LYS A 190 -60.39 -5.95 -43.72
C LYS A 190 -60.10 -5.65 -45.20
N ARG A 191 -58.89 -5.96 -45.69
CA ARG A 191 -58.55 -5.76 -47.11
C ARG A 191 -59.38 -6.62 -48.06
N ARG A 192 -59.81 -7.82 -47.65
CA ARG A 192 -60.75 -8.64 -48.44
C ARG A 192 -62.11 -7.95 -48.52
N ALA A 193 -62.66 -7.51 -47.39
CA ALA A 193 -63.93 -6.76 -47.35
C ALA A 193 -63.87 -5.45 -48.16
N ASP A 194 -62.78 -4.68 -48.06
CA ASP A 194 -62.54 -3.47 -48.87
C ASP A 194 -62.51 -3.80 -50.39
N THR A 195 -61.95 -4.96 -50.76
CA THR A 195 -61.88 -5.43 -52.16
C THR A 195 -63.25 -5.91 -52.67
N GLU A 196 -63.94 -6.74 -51.90
CA GLU A 196 -65.29 -7.21 -52.22
C GLU A 196 -66.28 -6.05 -52.34
N HIS A 197 -66.16 -5.01 -51.51
CA HIS A 197 -66.97 -3.80 -51.60
C HIS A 197 -66.68 -3.03 -52.91
N ALA A 198 -65.41 -2.91 -53.29
CA ALA A 198 -65.01 -2.24 -54.54
C ALA A 198 -65.45 -3.01 -55.80
N GLU A 199 -65.43 -4.35 -55.78
CA GLU A 199 -65.99 -5.18 -56.86
C GLU A 199 -67.52 -5.09 -56.93
N ASN A 200 -68.21 -5.11 -55.79
CA ASN A 200 -69.67 -4.91 -55.75
C ASN A 200 -70.07 -3.53 -56.29
N ASP A 201 -69.31 -2.47 -55.99
CA ASP A 201 -69.60 -1.12 -56.49
C ASP A 201 -69.24 -0.95 -57.98
N LYS A 202 -68.20 -1.62 -58.48
CA LYS A 202 -68.00 -1.79 -59.93
C LYS A 202 -69.20 -2.49 -60.58
N LEU A 203 -69.67 -3.60 -60.01
CA LEU A 203 -70.78 -4.38 -60.56
C LEU A 203 -72.10 -3.59 -60.55
N LYS A 204 -72.32 -2.72 -59.54
CA LYS A 204 -73.40 -1.73 -59.54
C LYS A 204 -73.24 -0.70 -60.66
N GLN A 205 -72.05 -0.12 -60.83
CA GLN A 205 -71.79 0.83 -61.92
C GLN A 205 -71.96 0.19 -63.30
N GLU A 206 -71.54 -1.06 -63.49
CA GLU A 206 -71.70 -1.80 -64.74
C GLU A 206 -73.18 -2.10 -65.01
N LYS A 207 -73.94 -2.59 -64.03
CA LYS A 207 -75.41 -2.74 -64.17
C LYS A 207 -76.12 -1.41 -64.43
N GLN A 208 -75.65 -0.31 -63.85
CA GLN A 208 -76.23 1.01 -64.06
C GLN A 208 -75.87 1.58 -65.44
N LYS A 209 -74.67 1.30 -65.96
CA LYS A 209 -74.30 1.54 -67.36
C LYS A 209 -75.12 0.67 -68.31
N GLU A 210 -75.27 -0.63 -68.05
CA GLU A 210 -76.07 -1.55 -68.87
C GLU A 210 -77.55 -1.15 -68.89
N LEU A 211 -78.08 -0.61 -67.77
CA LEU A 211 -79.42 -0.04 -67.71
C LEU A 211 -79.53 1.27 -68.50
N GLN A 212 -78.54 2.17 -68.40
CA GLN A 212 -78.47 3.37 -69.23
C GLN A 212 -78.26 3.05 -70.71
N GLU A 213 -77.55 1.98 -71.05
CA GLU A 213 -77.37 1.49 -72.41
C GLU A 213 -78.65 0.83 -72.91
N LYS A 214 -79.38 0.05 -72.11
CA LYS A 214 -80.73 -0.42 -72.47
C LYS A 214 -81.71 0.75 -72.66
N GLN A 215 -81.68 1.76 -71.80
CA GLN A 215 -82.49 2.98 -71.98
C GLN A 215 -82.08 3.73 -73.24
N LYS A 216 -80.78 3.92 -73.50
CA LYS A 216 -80.26 4.50 -74.75
C LYS A 216 -80.61 3.64 -75.96
N SER A 217 -80.55 2.32 -75.89
CA SER A 217 -80.94 1.40 -76.97
C SER A 217 -82.44 1.42 -77.22
N GLN A 218 -83.27 1.65 -76.21
CA GLN A 218 -84.71 1.85 -76.37
C GLN A 218 -85.01 3.24 -76.96
N PHE A 219 -84.26 4.26 -76.56
CA PHE A 219 -84.31 5.60 -77.14
C PHE A 219 -83.72 5.65 -78.55
N GLU A 220 -82.72 4.83 -78.87
CA GLU A 220 -82.13 4.59 -80.20
C GLU A 220 -83.06 3.76 -81.05
N VAL A 221 -83.73 2.71 -80.56
CA VAL A 221 -84.77 2.01 -81.33
C VAL A 221 -85.93 2.97 -81.64
N THR A 222 -86.27 3.87 -80.72
CA THR A 222 -87.23 4.96 -80.98
C THR A 222 -86.67 5.96 -82.01
N ARG A 223 -85.44 6.47 -81.83
CA ARG A 223 -84.80 7.44 -82.72
C ARG A 223 -84.54 6.86 -84.11
N LEU A 224 -84.11 5.60 -84.22
CA LEU A 224 -83.92 4.82 -85.45
C LEU A 224 -85.23 4.37 -86.08
N THR A 225 -86.35 4.30 -85.36
CA THR A 225 -87.67 4.24 -86.01
C THR A 225 -87.94 5.56 -86.75
N THR A 226 -87.59 6.70 -86.14
CA THR A 226 -87.65 8.03 -86.75
C THR A 226 -86.50 8.31 -87.77
N GLU A 227 -85.34 7.68 -87.65
CA GLU A 227 -84.16 7.89 -88.51
C GLU A 227 -84.08 6.85 -89.64
N VAL A 228 -84.74 5.71 -89.56
CA VAL A 228 -85.06 4.93 -90.78
C VAL A 228 -86.07 5.70 -91.65
N GLN A 229 -86.87 6.59 -91.05
CA GLN A 229 -87.62 7.62 -91.78
C GLN A 229 -86.75 8.81 -92.25
N GLN A 230 -85.76 9.26 -91.45
CA GLN A 230 -85.09 10.56 -91.63
C GLN A 230 -83.60 10.51 -92.07
N LEU A 231 -82.98 9.33 -92.13
CA LEU A 231 -81.62 9.04 -92.61
C LEU A 231 -81.62 8.03 -93.77
N LYS A 232 -82.67 8.07 -94.60
CA LYS A 232 -82.49 7.87 -96.06
C LYS A 232 -81.61 8.96 -96.68
N SER A 233 -81.46 10.09 -95.98
CA SER A 233 -80.52 11.17 -96.27
C SER A 233 -79.22 11.04 -95.46
N GLU A 234 -78.13 10.86 -96.22
CA GLU A 234 -76.78 11.41 -95.97
C GLU A 234 -75.83 10.74 -94.94
N ILE A 235 -74.54 10.64 -95.31
CA ILE A 235 -73.50 9.77 -94.74
C ILE A 235 -72.15 10.55 -94.65
N SER A 236 -71.45 10.61 -93.49
CA SER A 236 -69.94 10.76 -93.45
C SER A 236 -69.17 10.78 -92.08
N LYS A 237 -68.44 9.68 -91.77
CA LYS A 237 -66.97 9.55 -91.43
C LYS A 237 -66.18 10.33 -90.30
N LEU A 238 -66.02 9.75 -89.08
CA LEU A 238 -64.81 9.12 -88.42
C LEU A 238 -63.39 9.76 -88.05
N ARG A 239 -62.87 9.50 -86.79
CA ARG A 239 -61.47 9.01 -86.28
C ARG A 239 -60.43 9.87 -85.38
N PRO A 240 -59.40 9.26 -84.62
CA PRO A 240 -58.78 9.71 -83.28
C PRO A 240 -57.21 9.45 -82.93
N LEU A 241 -56.67 9.50 -81.64
CA LEU A 241 -55.52 8.72 -80.92
C LEU A 241 -54.34 9.40 -80.02
N THR A 242 -53.66 8.68 -79.02
CA THR A 242 -52.19 8.72 -78.47
C THR A 242 -51.75 9.10 -76.95
N THR A 243 -50.69 8.48 -76.26
CA THR A 243 -50.07 8.76 -74.85
C THR A 243 -48.61 8.14 -74.44
N SER A 244 -47.84 8.53 -73.33
CA SER A 244 -46.61 7.83 -72.65
C SER A 244 -45.83 8.47 -71.37
N PRO A 245 -44.96 7.77 -70.50
CA PRO A 245 -44.24 8.26 -69.22
C PRO A 245 -42.79 7.71 -68.67
N LYS A 246 -42.24 8.17 -67.47
CA LYS A 246 -41.14 7.67 -66.46
C LYS A 246 -39.57 8.05 -66.52
N GLU A 247 -38.56 7.86 -65.55
CA GLU A 247 -38.33 7.92 -64.02
C GLU A 247 -36.88 7.50 -63.39
N GLN A 248 -36.41 7.94 -62.16
CA GLN A 248 -35.44 7.33 -61.06
C GLN A 248 -33.87 7.61 -60.73
N GLN A 249 -33.45 7.57 -59.40
CA GLN A 249 -32.21 7.07 -58.58
C GLN A 249 -30.78 7.77 -58.22
N LYS A 250 -29.86 7.20 -57.29
CA LYS A 250 -28.66 7.84 -56.51
C LYS A 250 -27.51 6.94 -55.79
N PRO A 251 -26.21 7.37 -55.47
CA PRO A 251 -25.02 6.62 -54.79
C PRO A 251 -24.21 7.23 -53.52
N GLU A 252 -23.05 6.70 -52.95
CA GLU A 252 -22.27 7.21 -51.69
C GLU A 252 -20.64 7.03 -51.36
N PRO A 253 -19.95 6.57 -50.20
CA PRO A 253 -18.70 7.21 -49.50
C PRO A 253 -17.46 6.42 -48.76
N LYS A 254 -16.33 7.09 -48.24
CA LYS A 254 -15.34 6.83 -47.04
C LYS A 254 -13.72 6.74 -47.15
N LEU A 255 -12.90 7.08 -46.06
CA LEU A 255 -11.69 6.37 -45.35
C LEU A 255 -10.31 7.06 -44.81
N GLN A 256 -9.77 6.60 -43.63
CA GLN A 256 -8.35 6.48 -43.00
C GLN A 256 -7.34 7.68 -42.71
N GLN A 257 -6.14 7.71 -42.00
CA GLN A 257 -5.14 6.88 -41.16
C GLN A 257 -4.20 7.86 -40.26
N ILE A 258 -3.03 7.72 -39.51
CA ILE A 258 -1.93 6.83 -38.89
C ILE A 258 -1.05 7.72 -37.85
N GLN A 259 0.09 7.55 -37.05
CA GLN A 259 1.23 6.65 -36.52
C GLN A 259 1.76 7.20 -35.09
N LYS A 260 2.95 7.13 -34.35
CA LYS A 260 4.42 6.68 -34.32
C LYS A 260 5.10 6.73 -32.85
N SER A 261 6.42 6.46 -32.59
CA SER A 261 7.15 6.42 -31.24
C SER A 261 8.73 6.64 -31.18
N VAL A 262 9.39 6.79 -29.97
CA VAL A 262 10.90 6.97 -29.71
C VAL A 262 11.37 6.55 -28.25
N PRO A 263 12.64 6.12 -27.97
CA PRO A 263 13.20 5.80 -26.61
C PRO A 263 14.40 6.69 -26.11
N SER A 264 14.88 6.50 -24.86
CA SER A 264 16.07 7.18 -24.25
C SER A 264 16.90 6.29 -23.29
N SER A 265 18.12 6.73 -22.92
CA SER A 265 19.11 5.98 -22.12
C SER A 265 19.17 6.37 -20.64
N LEU A 266 19.32 5.40 -19.72
CA LEU A 266 19.37 5.62 -18.25
C LEU A 266 20.44 4.75 -17.54
N SER A 267 20.85 5.19 -16.35
CA SER A 267 21.83 4.52 -15.47
C SER A 267 21.20 3.41 -14.60
N THR A 268 20.60 2.42 -15.26
CA THR A 268 19.87 1.32 -14.63
C THR A 268 20.78 0.42 -13.79
N ILE A 269 20.34 0.10 -12.57
CA ILE A 269 20.95 -0.91 -11.69
C ILE A 269 20.43 -2.28 -12.11
N THR A 270 21.34 -3.22 -12.40
CA THR A 270 20.96 -4.63 -12.57
C THR A 270 20.54 -5.21 -11.23
N TYR A 271 19.39 -5.89 -11.19
CA TYR A 271 18.79 -6.38 -9.95
C TYR A 271 18.35 -7.85 -10.06
N GLN A 272 18.20 -8.48 -8.90
CA GLN A 272 17.61 -9.81 -8.75
C GLN A 272 16.46 -9.72 -7.73
N SER A 273 15.33 -10.39 -8.00
CA SER A 273 14.28 -10.54 -7.00
C SER A 273 14.63 -11.65 -6.00
N ILE A 274 14.33 -11.38 -4.73
CA ILE A 274 14.37 -12.35 -3.64
C ILE A 274 12.92 -12.79 -3.43
N ILE A 275 12.54 -13.83 -4.15
CA ILE A 275 11.22 -14.46 -4.05
C ILE A 275 11.32 -15.54 -2.95
N PRO A 276 10.55 -15.44 -1.85
CA PRO A 276 10.59 -16.44 -0.78
C PRO A 276 10.06 -17.81 -1.23
N ASP A 277 9.13 -17.81 -2.20
CA ASP A 277 8.45 -18.99 -2.69
C ASP A 277 8.03 -18.80 -4.16
N SER A 278 8.64 -19.58 -5.06
CA SER A 278 8.39 -19.50 -6.51
C SER A 278 7.03 -20.05 -6.93
N ASP A 279 6.33 -20.75 -6.04
CA ASP A 279 4.96 -21.19 -6.26
C ASP A 279 3.97 -20.05 -5.97
N HIS A 280 4.31 -19.08 -5.10
CA HIS A 280 3.47 -17.94 -4.71
C HIS A 280 3.70 -16.68 -5.57
N VAL A 281 4.92 -16.50 -6.12
CA VAL A 281 5.28 -15.39 -7.01
C VAL A 281 6.14 -15.86 -8.16
N ILE A 282 5.84 -15.36 -9.37
CA ILE A 282 6.68 -15.49 -10.56
C ILE A 282 7.23 -14.12 -10.99
N GLN A 283 8.48 -14.09 -11.46
CA GLN A 283 9.05 -12.95 -12.19
C GLN A 283 8.98 -13.20 -13.69
N GLN A 284 8.48 -12.22 -14.45
CA GLN A 284 8.51 -12.18 -15.90
C GLN A 284 9.19 -10.87 -16.31
N GLU A 285 10.44 -10.94 -16.78
CA GLU A 285 11.29 -9.77 -17.05
C GLU A 285 11.34 -8.80 -15.85
N ASN A 286 10.77 -7.60 -15.98
CA ASN A 286 10.70 -6.57 -14.92
C ASN A 286 9.42 -6.63 -14.06
N LYS A 287 8.59 -7.66 -14.25
CA LYS A 287 7.25 -7.76 -13.68
C LYS A 287 7.18 -8.88 -12.65
N ILE A 288 6.79 -8.52 -11.43
CA ILE A 288 6.57 -9.45 -10.31
C ILE A 288 5.07 -9.72 -10.25
N ILE A 289 4.66 -10.99 -10.32
CA ILE A 289 3.26 -11.41 -10.43
C ILE A 289 2.92 -12.42 -9.33
N ARG A 290 1.84 -12.15 -8.57
CA ARG A 290 1.26 -13.12 -7.64
C ARG A 290 0.54 -14.24 -8.39
N THR A 291 0.79 -15.48 -7.99
CA THR A 291 0.02 -16.63 -8.45
C THR A 291 -1.31 -16.75 -7.69
N ASN A 292 -2.01 -17.87 -7.84
CA ASN A 292 -3.17 -18.28 -7.04
C ASN A 292 -2.80 -19.24 -5.89
N LYS A 293 -1.50 -19.35 -5.54
CA LYS A 293 -1.03 -20.09 -4.35
C LYS A 293 -0.58 -19.10 -3.28
N GLY A 294 -0.77 -19.46 -2.01
CA GLY A 294 -0.48 -18.56 -0.88
C GLY A 294 -1.44 -17.39 -0.76
N LYS A 295 -1.41 -16.73 0.39
CA LYS A 295 -2.24 -15.57 0.76
C LYS A 295 -1.65 -14.25 0.26
N TYR A 296 -0.34 -14.09 0.34
CA TYR A 296 0.37 -12.86 0.00
C TYR A 296 1.88 -13.09 -0.09
N SER A 297 2.63 -12.11 -0.60
CA SER A 297 4.09 -12.21 -0.67
C SER A 297 4.78 -10.85 -0.57
N THR A 298 5.83 -10.79 0.24
CA THR A 298 6.78 -9.69 0.28
C THR A 298 8.00 -10.07 -0.54
N VAL A 299 8.33 -9.30 -1.57
CA VAL A 299 9.45 -9.55 -2.48
C VAL A 299 10.49 -8.45 -2.32
N ALA A 300 11.68 -8.80 -1.85
CA ALA A 300 12.81 -7.90 -1.74
C ALA A 300 13.69 -7.95 -3.00
N PHE A 301 14.59 -6.98 -3.15
CA PHE A 301 15.51 -6.92 -4.29
C PHE A 301 16.98 -6.83 -3.84
N ASP A 302 17.84 -7.50 -4.61
CA ASP A 302 19.29 -7.27 -4.67
C ASP A 302 19.62 -6.30 -5.81
N PRO A 303 20.68 -5.47 -5.70
CA PRO A 303 21.67 -5.45 -4.61
C PRO A 303 21.19 -4.76 -3.33
N VAL A 304 21.84 -5.08 -2.20
CA VAL A 304 21.80 -4.25 -0.99
C VAL A 304 22.36 -2.86 -1.29
N ILE A 305 21.64 -1.81 -0.90
CA ILE A 305 22.03 -0.42 -1.12
C ILE A 305 22.72 0.11 0.13
N THR A 306 23.98 0.54 0.00
CA THR A 306 24.82 1.07 1.08
C THR A 306 25.35 2.48 0.83
N SER A 307 25.28 2.97 -0.41
CA SER A 307 25.85 4.24 -0.86
C SER A 307 25.15 4.74 -2.12
N GLY A 308 25.39 6.01 -2.49
CA GLY A 308 24.76 6.66 -3.63
C GLY A 308 23.43 7.34 -3.31
N ILE A 309 22.80 7.88 -4.35
CA ILE A 309 21.38 8.24 -4.33
C ILE A 309 20.70 7.27 -5.29
N VAL A 310 19.74 6.49 -4.80
CA VAL A 310 19.17 5.37 -5.53
C VAL A 310 17.65 5.45 -5.53
N ARG A 311 17.06 5.31 -6.71
CA ARG A 311 15.61 5.41 -6.91
C ARG A 311 15.07 4.09 -7.46
N PHE A 312 14.09 3.53 -6.75
CA PHE A 312 13.39 2.29 -7.10
C PHE A 312 11.90 2.58 -7.24
N GLY A 313 11.26 2.06 -8.28
CA GLY A 313 9.87 2.36 -8.60
C GLY A 313 9.30 1.54 -9.74
N GLY A 314 7.98 1.68 -9.88
CA GLY A 314 7.18 0.90 -10.80
C GLY A 314 5.73 1.36 -10.75
N PHE A 315 4.82 0.47 -11.14
CA PHE A 315 3.38 0.66 -11.03
C PHE A 315 2.69 -0.66 -10.69
N PHE A 316 1.57 -0.56 -9.97
CA PHE A 316 0.77 -1.72 -9.56
C PHE A 316 -0.37 -1.97 -10.56
N GLU A 317 -0.67 -3.25 -10.82
CA GLU A 317 -1.68 -3.68 -11.79
C GLU A 317 -2.55 -4.81 -11.21
N ARG A 318 -3.82 -4.86 -11.63
CA ARG A 318 -4.78 -5.95 -11.34
C ARG A 318 -4.98 -6.26 -9.84
N HIS A 319 -5.04 -5.22 -8.99
CA HIS A 319 -5.47 -5.34 -7.59
C HIS A 319 -6.93 -4.91 -7.44
N SER A 320 -7.77 -5.75 -6.82
CA SER A 320 -9.18 -5.43 -6.53
C SER A 320 -9.30 -4.73 -5.18
N ILE A 321 -8.98 -3.43 -5.14
CA ILE A 321 -9.14 -2.56 -3.94
C ILE A 321 -8.39 -3.09 -2.68
N SER A 322 -7.39 -3.95 -2.88
CA SER A 322 -6.74 -4.78 -1.86
C SER A 322 -5.33 -4.29 -1.52
N LEU A 323 -4.69 -4.93 -0.52
CA LEU A 323 -3.47 -4.42 0.11
C LEU A 323 -2.23 -4.60 -0.78
N PHE A 324 -1.67 -3.49 -1.27
CA PHE A 324 -0.35 -3.45 -1.89
C PHE A 324 0.49 -2.30 -1.33
N ILE A 325 1.80 -2.52 -1.27
CA ILE A 325 2.75 -1.66 -0.54
C ILE A 325 4.09 -1.66 -1.28
N ILE A 326 4.78 -0.52 -1.30
CA ILE A 326 6.19 -0.39 -1.71
C ILE A 326 6.99 0.17 -0.51
N GLY A 327 8.24 -0.23 -0.35
CA GLY A 327 9.01 0.22 0.80
C GLY A 327 10.52 -0.02 0.73
N ILE A 328 11.17 0.30 1.86
CA ILE A 328 12.54 -0.12 2.15
C ILE A 328 12.57 -0.97 3.42
N ALA A 329 13.56 -1.82 3.52
CA ALA A 329 13.88 -2.60 4.71
C ALA A 329 15.35 -2.41 5.09
N ASP A 330 15.68 -2.54 6.37
CA ASP A 330 17.04 -2.84 6.79
C ASP A 330 17.54 -4.12 6.09
N ALA A 331 18.82 -4.17 5.70
CA ALA A 331 19.36 -5.32 4.96
C ALA A 331 19.35 -6.66 5.72
N SER A 332 19.12 -6.64 7.05
CA SER A 332 18.88 -7.85 7.87
C SER A 332 17.42 -8.30 7.93
N ALA A 333 16.50 -7.62 7.24
CA ALA A 333 15.13 -8.10 7.07
C ALA A 333 15.12 -9.33 6.16
N VAL A 334 14.35 -10.34 6.56
CA VAL A 334 14.10 -11.57 5.80
C VAL A 334 12.61 -11.77 5.78
N PHE A 335 12.05 -12.10 4.61
CA PHE A 335 10.63 -12.34 4.42
C PHE A 335 10.42 -13.78 3.98
N GLY A 336 9.56 -14.52 4.68
CA GLY A 336 9.17 -15.89 4.37
C GLY A 336 8.04 -15.99 3.34
N SER A 337 7.65 -17.24 3.05
CA SER A 337 6.43 -17.54 2.28
C SER A 337 5.21 -17.24 3.14
N ASP A 338 4.21 -16.54 2.58
CA ASP A 338 3.03 -16.06 3.31
C ASP A 338 3.37 -15.21 4.57
N GLU A 339 4.42 -14.37 4.49
CA GLU A 339 4.76 -13.35 5.49
C GLU A 339 4.53 -11.91 4.98
N CYS A 340 3.94 -11.07 5.84
CA CYS A 340 3.78 -9.64 5.66
C CYS A 340 5.09 -8.89 5.97
N PRO A 341 5.29 -7.65 5.47
CA PRO A 341 6.51 -6.87 5.73
C PRO A 341 6.71 -6.43 7.19
N TRP A 342 5.79 -6.75 8.09
CA TRP A 342 5.88 -6.52 9.53
C TRP A 342 5.97 -7.81 10.37
N ASP A 343 5.85 -9.00 9.76
CA ASP A 343 5.95 -10.27 10.48
C ASP A 343 7.41 -10.59 10.84
N GLY A 344 7.67 -11.53 11.76
CA GLY A 344 9.04 -12.00 12.04
C GLY A 344 10.00 -10.95 12.62
N TYR A 345 9.50 -9.99 13.41
CA TYR A 345 10.20 -8.78 13.89
C TYR A 345 10.54 -7.74 12.80
N ASN A 346 10.00 -7.87 11.59
CA ASN A 346 10.25 -6.91 10.52
C ASN A 346 9.49 -5.57 10.71
N GLU A 347 8.54 -5.45 11.64
CA GLU A 347 7.87 -4.18 11.96
C GLU A 347 8.83 -3.10 12.49
N LYS A 348 9.97 -3.52 13.04
CA LYS A 348 11.10 -2.63 13.43
C LYS A 348 12.13 -2.44 12.32
N LYS A 349 12.03 -3.19 11.21
CA LYS A 349 12.98 -3.23 10.11
C LYS A 349 12.46 -2.66 8.79
N THR A 350 11.18 -2.36 8.64
CA THR A 350 10.59 -1.84 7.39
C THR A 350 10.02 -0.44 7.53
N VAL A 351 10.04 0.31 6.41
CA VAL A 351 9.15 1.44 6.19
C VAL A 351 8.25 1.12 5.00
N CYS A 352 6.96 1.28 5.21
CA CYS A 352 5.90 0.97 4.25
C CYS A 352 5.31 2.26 3.65
N TYR A 353 5.08 2.32 2.34
CA TYR A 353 4.21 3.28 1.67
C TYR A 353 3.02 2.53 1.05
N TRP A 354 1.84 2.74 1.64
CA TRP A 354 0.63 1.96 1.44
C TRP A 354 -0.21 2.51 0.28
N TYR A 355 -0.97 1.64 -0.39
CA TYR A 355 -1.92 1.98 -1.47
C TYR A 355 -2.85 3.18 -1.15
N ASN A 356 -3.21 3.38 0.12
CA ASN A 356 -4.13 4.41 0.60
C ASN A 356 -3.48 5.77 0.93
N GLY A 357 -2.22 5.99 0.56
CA GLY A 357 -1.53 7.26 0.77
C GLY A 357 -0.89 7.42 2.16
N ARG A 358 -0.94 6.38 2.99
CA ARG A 358 -0.30 6.38 4.31
C ARG A 358 1.13 5.86 4.22
N ILE A 359 1.97 6.23 5.19
CA ILE A 359 3.23 5.55 5.47
C ILE A 359 3.21 4.93 6.86
N SER A 360 4.03 3.92 7.12
CA SER A 360 4.24 3.42 8.48
C SER A 360 5.65 2.90 8.72
N HIS A 361 5.98 2.82 10.00
CA HIS A 361 7.13 2.16 10.62
C HIS A 361 6.61 1.63 11.97
N ILE A 362 7.50 1.40 12.94
CA ILE A 362 7.17 1.08 14.34
C ILE A 362 6.00 1.95 14.83
N GLY A 363 4.91 1.33 15.28
CA GLY A 363 3.72 2.03 15.75
C GLY A 363 2.60 2.12 14.69
N GLY A 364 2.08 3.32 14.46
CA GLY A 364 0.89 3.58 13.66
C GLY A 364 1.16 4.03 12.22
N GLU A 365 0.10 3.97 11.41
CA GLU A 365 0.07 4.60 10.08
C GLU A 365 -0.05 6.13 10.17
N ILE A 366 0.71 6.84 9.34
CA ILE A 366 0.68 8.31 9.20
C ILE A 366 0.01 8.69 7.88
N SER A 367 -0.83 9.71 7.90
CA SER A 367 -1.52 10.28 6.74
C SER A 367 -0.79 11.49 6.15
N GLY A 368 -0.82 11.62 4.80
CA GLY A 368 -0.30 12.81 4.11
C GLY A 368 0.38 12.62 2.76
N ASN A 369 0.60 11.39 2.28
CA ASN A 369 0.98 11.14 0.88
C ASN A 369 -0.25 10.85 0.02
N SER A 370 -0.10 10.91 -1.31
CA SER A 370 -1.14 10.56 -2.27
C SER A 370 -1.38 9.05 -2.27
N SER A 371 -2.65 8.63 -2.41
CA SER A 371 -3.00 7.24 -2.71
C SER A 371 -2.39 6.78 -4.02
N ILE A 372 -2.00 5.51 -4.09
CA ILE A 372 -1.34 4.93 -5.26
C ILE A 372 -2.41 4.30 -6.16
N GLU A 373 -2.78 4.98 -7.25
CA GLU A 373 -3.70 4.42 -8.24
C GLU A 373 -3.03 3.32 -9.09
N LEU A 374 -3.84 2.43 -9.67
CA LEU A 374 -3.33 1.38 -10.56
C LEU A 374 -2.82 1.98 -11.88
N ASN A 375 -1.75 1.40 -12.41
CA ASN A 375 -1.02 1.86 -13.60
C ASN A 375 -0.36 3.26 -13.44
N LYS A 376 -0.47 3.92 -12.28
CA LYS A 376 0.29 5.13 -11.95
C LYS A 376 1.63 4.77 -11.33
N SER A 377 2.64 5.61 -11.59
CA SER A 377 3.99 5.31 -11.12
C SER A 377 4.22 5.78 -9.69
N VAL A 378 4.76 4.90 -8.86
CA VAL A 378 5.24 5.19 -7.51
C VAL A 378 6.71 4.82 -7.38
N SER A 379 7.48 5.61 -6.64
CA SER A 379 8.91 5.33 -6.40
C SER A 379 9.40 5.82 -5.04
N CYS A 380 10.32 5.06 -4.46
CA CYS A 380 11.15 5.45 -3.31
C CYS A 380 12.51 5.94 -3.81
N GLU A 381 13.01 7.06 -3.28
CA GLU A 381 14.40 7.51 -3.46
C GLU A 381 15.09 7.51 -2.10
N VAL A 382 16.27 6.87 -2.00
CA VAL A 382 17.12 6.96 -0.81
C VAL A 382 18.38 7.77 -1.11
N ASN A 383 18.79 8.62 -0.18
CA ASN A 383 20.08 9.30 -0.21
C ASN A 383 20.97 8.76 0.90
N MET A 384 21.90 7.87 0.52
CA MET A 384 22.82 7.20 1.44
C MET A 384 24.11 8.00 1.67
N ASN A 385 24.35 9.04 0.86
CA ASN A 385 25.58 9.84 0.87
C ASN A 385 25.60 10.95 1.94
N ILE A 386 24.47 11.21 2.62
CA ILE A 386 24.32 12.27 3.62
C ILE A 386 24.07 11.70 5.02
N SER A 387 24.31 12.51 6.06
CA SER A 387 23.95 12.19 7.44
C SER A 387 23.08 13.32 8.02
N PRO A 388 21.85 13.04 8.50
CA PRO A 388 21.18 11.74 8.46
C PRO A 388 20.80 11.32 7.03
N ARG A 389 20.92 10.02 6.72
CA ARG A 389 20.44 9.43 5.45
C ARG A 389 18.93 9.58 5.33
N THR A 390 18.40 9.76 4.12
CA THR A 390 16.97 10.01 3.90
C THR A 390 16.32 9.02 2.95
N LEU A 391 15.00 8.87 3.11
CA LEU A 391 14.06 8.23 2.19
C LEU A 391 12.95 9.22 1.86
N THR A 392 12.71 9.44 0.56
CA THR A 392 11.63 10.29 0.05
C THR A 392 10.76 9.49 -0.93
N PHE A 393 9.44 9.70 -0.86
CA PHE A 393 8.48 9.05 -1.74
C PHE A 393 8.03 9.97 -2.86
N PHE A 394 7.69 9.39 -4.01
CA PHE A 394 7.15 10.10 -5.16
C PHE A 394 5.96 9.36 -5.75
N TYR A 395 4.92 10.10 -6.11
CA TYR A 395 3.74 9.61 -6.84
C TYR A 395 3.57 10.41 -8.13
N ASP A 396 3.43 9.71 -9.26
CA ASP A 396 3.46 10.25 -10.63
C ASP A 396 4.64 11.24 -10.86
N ASN A 397 5.80 10.85 -10.32
CA ASN A 397 7.06 11.62 -10.23
C ASN A 397 7.04 12.88 -9.34
N GLN A 398 5.92 13.26 -8.73
CA GLN A 398 5.83 14.36 -7.76
C GLN A 398 6.29 13.93 -6.36
N GLU A 399 7.12 14.74 -5.72
CA GLU A 399 7.58 14.52 -4.33
C GLU A 399 6.40 14.56 -3.35
N GLN A 400 6.38 13.66 -2.37
CA GLN A 400 5.29 13.54 -1.41
C GLN A 400 5.61 14.21 -0.06
N GLY A 401 4.56 14.60 0.67
CA GLY A 401 4.67 15.43 1.87
C GLY A 401 5.29 14.74 3.09
N LEU A 402 5.32 13.40 3.13
CA LEU A 402 5.93 12.63 4.21
C LEU A 402 7.26 12.03 3.74
N SER A 403 8.30 12.12 4.59
CA SER A 403 9.63 11.57 4.33
C SER A 403 10.24 10.98 5.61
N VAL A 404 11.33 10.21 5.48
CA VAL A 404 12.02 9.57 6.62
C VAL A 404 13.50 9.94 6.64
N ARG A 405 14.03 10.20 7.83
CA ARG A 405 15.45 10.44 8.12
C ARG A 405 16.05 9.35 9.00
N ASN A 406 17.38 9.31 8.99
CA ASN A 406 18.23 8.40 9.77
C ASN A 406 18.04 6.92 9.42
N ILE A 407 17.73 6.61 8.15
CA ILE A 407 17.59 5.23 7.68
C ILE A 407 18.91 4.42 7.83
N PRO A 408 18.85 3.08 7.87
CA PRO A 408 20.03 2.23 8.09
C PRO A 408 21.17 2.48 7.08
N SER A 409 22.39 2.05 7.42
CA SER A 409 23.55 2.12 6.52
C SER A 409 23.53 1.11 5.37
N SER A 410 22.61 0.15 5.42
CA SER A 410 22.43 -0.91 4.44
C SER A 410 20.94 -1.24 4.35
N ILE A 411 20.32 -1.00 3.19
CA ILE A 411 18.89 -1.23 2.98
C ILE A 411 18.62 -2.09 1.74
N ARG A 412 17.42 -2.68 1.69
CA ARG A 412 16.84 -3.30 0.50
C ARG A 412 15.55 -2.57 0.12
N PHE A 413 15.26 -2.49 -1.17
CA PHE A 413 13.90 -2.17 -1.63
C PHE A 413 13.04 -3.44 -1.61
N TRP A 414 11.73 -3.28 -1.43
CA TRP A 414 10.76 -4.37 -1.50
C TRP A 414 9.37 -3.91 -1.96
N VAL A 415 8.56 -4.86 -2.41
CA VAL A 415 7.12 -4.69 -2.69
C VAL A 415 6.31 -5.82 -2.05
N PHE A 416 5.09 -5.50 -1.61
CA PHE A 416 4.12 -6.47 -1.12
C PHE A 416 2.93 -6.57 -2.07
N LEU A 417 2.52 -7.79 -2.37
CA LEU A 417 1.40 -8.11 -3.25
C LEU A 417 0.49 -9.13 -2.56
N GLN A 418 -0.79 -8.78 -2.39
CA GLN A 418 -1.79 -9.67 -1.80
C GLN A 418 -2.52 -10.50 -2.88
N HIS A 419 -3.29 -9.83 -3.73
CA HIS A 419 -4.31 -10.43 -4.59
C HIS A 419 -3.74 -11.34 -5.70
N GLU A 420 -4.46 -12.40 -6.05
CA GLU A 420 -4.09 -13.32 -7.13
C GLU A 420 -3.99 -12.62 -8.49
N ASN A 421 -3.03 -13.01 -9.32
CA ASN A 421 -2.74 -12.43 -10.65
C ASN A 421 -2.42 -10.91 -10.65
N SER A 422 -2.39 -10.27 -9.48
CA SER A 422 -1.91 -8.90 -9.30
C SER A 422 -0.41 -8.82 -9.51
N SER A 423 0.08 -7.63 -9.83
CA SER A 423 1.50 -7.47 -10.16
C SER A 423 2.04 -6.08 -9.84
N PHE A 424 3.37 -6.01 -9.75
CA PHE A 424 4.16 -4.79 -9.77
C PHE A 424 5.14 -4.85 -10.95
N THR A 425 5.11 -3.83 -11.81
CA THR A 425 6.00 -3.72 -12.97
C THR A 425 7.08 -2.66 -12.68
N ILE A 426 8.33 -3.09 -12.53
CA ILE A 426 9.47 -2.23 -12.18
C ILE A 426 9.82 -1.38 -13.40
N ASN A 427 9.56 -0.08 -13.32
CA ASN A 427 9.88 0.87 -14.40
C ASN A 427 11.14 1.70 -14.11
N ARG A 428 11.67 1.61 -12.87
CA ARG A 428 12.82 2.38 -12.41
C ARG A 428 13.58 1.60 -11.33
N PHE A 429 14.85 1.30 -11.58
CA PHE A 429 15.81 0.97 -10.53
C PHE A 429 17.15 1.55 -11.01
N GLU A 430 17.53 2.71 -10.49
CA GLU A 430 18.63 3.50 -11.05
C GLU A 430 19.40 4.26 -9.96
N ASN A 431 20.69 4.50 -10.21
CA ASN A 431 21.48 5.45 -9.43
C ASN A 431 21.32 6.83 -10.06
N VAL A 432 20.93 7.83 -9.27
CA VAL A 432 20.70 9.20 -9.73
C VAL A 432 21.83 10.11 -9.24
N GLN A 433 22.35 10.96 -10.13
CA GLN A 433 23.50 11.83 -9.83
C GLN A 433 23.19 12.90 -8.77
N TYR A 434 21.92 13.29 -8.65
CA TYR A 434 21.43 14.31 -7.73
C TYR A 434 20.10 13.88 -7.12
N SER A 435 19.83 14.34 -5.89
CA SER A 435 18.54 14.16 -5.22
C SER A 435 17.41 14.73 -6.08
N SER A 436 16.39 13.94 -6.37
CA SER A 436 15.13 14.45 -6.94
C SER A 436 14.33 15.19 -5.87
N ALA A 437 14.49 14.81 -4.60
CA ALA A 437 13.86 15.45 -3.46
C ALA A 437 14.40 16.88 -3.25
N LYS A 438 13.49 17.83 -3.13
CA LYS A 438 13.70 19.28 -2.90
C LYS A 438 13.02 19.75 -1.61
N GLY A 439 12.15 18.93 -1.02
CA GLY A 439 11.31 19.27 0.12
C GLY A 439 9.95 19.82 -0.30
N VAL A 440 8.91 19.37 0.38
CA VAL A 440 7.51 19.81 0.17
C VAL A 440 7.11 20.79 1.28
N SER A 441 6.45 21.88 0.91
CA SER A 441 5.90 22.86 1.86
C SER A 441 4.95 22.20 2.86
N ASN A 442 5.16 22.45 4.16
CA ASN A 442 4.45 21.81 5.28
C ASN A 442 4.64 20.26 5.37
N GLY A 443 5.65 19.70 4.72
CA GLY A 443 5.96 18.28 4.82
C GLY A 443 6.41 17.84 6.22
N LYS A 444 6.07 16.60 6.60
CA LYS A 444 6.49 15.97 7.86
C LYS A 444 7.71 15.06 7.61
N VAL A 445 8.73 15.15 8.47
CA VAL A 445 9.90 14.27 8.43
C VAL A 445 9.90 13.37 9.65
N PHE A 446 9.84 12.06 9.44
CA PHE A 446 9.84 11.03 10.49
C PHE A 446 11.24 10.43 10.68
N GLU A 447 11.48 9.80 11.83
CA GLU A 447 12.78 9.22 12.17
C GLU A 447 12.72 7.70 12.26
N TRP A 448 13.65 7.02 11.60
CA TRP A 448 13.79 5.56 11.69
C TRP A 448 14.17 5.13 13.12
N GLY A 449 13.66 3.99 13.56
CA GLY A 449 13.89 3.45 14.90
C GLY A 449 13.13 4.17 16.01
N LYS A 450 12.17 5.04 15.66
CA LYS A 450 11.23 5.69 16.59
C LYS A 450 9.82 5.16 16.35
N GLU A 451 9.04 5.07 17.41
CA GLU A 451 7.60 4.84 17.32
C GLU A 451 6.92 6.07 16.69
N TRP A 452 6.16 5.86 15.62
CA TRP A 452 5.35 6.88 14.98
C TRP A 452 3.92 6.75 15.49
N LYS A 453 3.38 7.81 16.10
CA LYS A 453 2.01 7.80 16.62
C LYS A 453 1.04 8.17 15.50
N ARG A 454 -0.07 7.44 15.42
CA ARG A 454 -1.15 7.68 14.45
C ARG A 454 -1.64 9.13 14.56
N ASP A 455 -1.94 9.76 13.41
CA ASP A 455 -2.70 11.02 13.35
C ASP A 455 -4.13 10.82 13.89
#